data_AF-A0A7X8AKB4-F1
#
_entry.id   AF-A0A7X8AKB4-F1
#
_cell.length_a   1.000
_cell.length_b   1.000
_cell.length_c   1.000
_cell.angle_alpha   90.00
_cell.angle_beta   90.00
_cell.angle_gamma   90.00
#
_symmetry.space_group_name_H-M   'P 1'
#
loop_
_entity.id
_entity.type
_entity.pdbx_description
1 polymer ?
#
loop_
_entity_poly.entity_id
_entity_poly.type
_entity_poly.pdbx_seq_one_letter_code
_entity_poly.pdbx_strand_id
1 'polypeptide(L)' 'MPSGNDEMTPRAHVDYRGSPAPPRQMREVLRQAMAAEGFEVYPYEWWHFDYRDWRRYAIANIPFNRIAPAGPPVQP' A
#
# COMPACT_ATOMS: atom_id res chain seq x y z
N MET A 1 4.49 -12.33 -6.73
CA MET A 1 3.63 -12.26 -5.52
C MET A 1 2.75 -13.51 -5.45
N PRO A 2 2.13 -13.84 -4.30
CA PRO A 2 1.38 -15.10 -4.12
C PRO A 2 0.05 -15.20 -4.90
N SER A 3 -0.49 -14.06 -5.32
CA SER A 3 -1.69 -13.89 -6.16
C SER A 3 -1.47 -12.80 -7.21
N GLY A 4 -2.45 -12.59 -8.10
CA GLY A 4 -2.52 -11.39 -8.95
C GLY A 4 -2.86 -10.12 -8.17
N ASN A 5 -2.71 -8.96 -8.81
CA ASN A 5 -3.26 -7.69 -8.32
C ASN A 5 -4.79 -7.69 -8.47
N ASP A 6 -5.51 -7.08 -7.52
CA ASP A 6 -6.98 -7.08 -7.44
C ASP A 6 -7.61 -8.49 -7.35
N GLU A 7 -6.83 -9.50 -6.96
CA GLU A 7 -7.34 -10.87 -6.79
C GLU A 7 -8.05 -11.02 -5.44
N MET A 8 -9.38 -11.09 -5.44
CA MET A 8 -10.18 -11.18 -4.20
C MET A 8 -10.26 -12.61 -3.62
N THR A 9 -9.12 -13.28 -3.44
CA THR A 9 -9.04 -14.62 -2.84
C THR A 9 -8.10 -14.66 -1.63
N PRO A 10 -8.16 -15.71 -0.76
CA PRO A 10 -7.23 -15.83 0.38
C PRO A 10 -5.74 -15.85 0.00
N ARG A 11 -5.39 -16.08 -1.28
CA ARG A 11 -4.01 -15.98 -1.77
C ARG A 11 -3.47 -14.56 -1.70
N ALA A 12 -4.34 -13.55 -1.70
CA ALA A 12 -3.98 -12.15 -1.59
C ALA A 12 -3.53 -11.73 -0.19
N HIS A 13 -3.89 -12.49 0.84
CA HIS A 13 -3.57 -12.13 2.22
C HIS A 13 -2.06 -12.07 2.46
N VAL A 14 -1.64 -11.13 3.30
CA VAL A 14 -0.22 -10.87 3.60
C VAL A 14 0.45 -12.05 4.31
N ASP A 15 -0.32 -12.89 4.99
CA ASP A 15 0.14 -14.06 5.72
C ASP A 15 -0.02 -15.37 4.94
N TYR A 16 -0.57 -15.33 3.71
CA TYR A 16 -0.78 -16.53 2.90
C TYR A 16 0.52 -17.32 2.72
N ARG A 17 0.46 -18.61 3.07
CA ARG A 17 1.60 -19.54 3.08
C ARG A 17 1.60 -20.57 1.96
N GLY A 18 0.51 -20.69 1.20
CA GLY A 18 0.34 -21.73 0.18
C GLY A 18 1.11 -21.49 -1.14
N SER A 19 2.01 -20.49 -1.19
CA SER A 19 2.88 -20.22 -2.34
C SER A 19 4.32 -20.69 -2.09
N PRO A 20 5.10 -20.96 -3.16
CA PRO A 20 6.55 -21.16 -3.06
C PRO A 20 7.26 -20.03 -2.28
N ALA A 21 8.48 -20.29 -1.81
CA ALA A 21 9.26 -19.31 -1.04
C ALA A 21 9.53 -17.98 -1.77
N PRO A 22 9.89 -17.94 -3.07
CA PRO A 22 10.27 -16.68 -3.73
C PRO A 22 9.16 -15.61 -3.77
N PRO A 23 7.88 -15.93 -4.10
CA PRO A 23 6.79 -14.98 -3.98
C PRO A 23 6.61 -14.36 -2.58
N ARG A 24 6.87 -15.13 -1.52
CA ARG A 24 6.76 -14.63 -0.13
C ARG A 24 7.93 -13.71 0.22
N GLN A 25 9.13 -14.02 -0.24
CA GLN A 25 10.30 -13.17 -0.06
C GLN A 25 10.13 -11.82 -0.75
N MET A 26 9.62 -11.81 -1.99
CA MET A 26 9.38 -10.56 -2.71
C MET A 26 8.30 -9.69 -2.03
N ARG A 27 7.27 -10.34 -1.45
CA ARG A 27 6.26 -9.64 -0.65
C ARG A 27 6.85 -8.99 0.59
N GLU A 28 7.78 -9.66 1.25
CA GLU A 28 8.45 -9.09 2.41
C GLU A 28 9.35 -7.90 2.05
N VAL A 29 10.06 -7.96 0.92
CA VAL A 29 10.84 -6.82 0.40
C VAL A 29 9.93 -5.60 0.15
N LEU A 30 8.81 -5.80 -0.53
CA LEU A 30 7.82 -4.74 -0.76
C LEU A 30 7.31 -4.16 0.56
N ARG A 31 6.91 -5.02 1.50
CA ARG A 31 6.39 -4.60 2.81
C ARG A 31 7.41 -3.76 3.58
N GLN A 32 8.68 -4.17 3.59
CA GLN A 32 9.74 -3.43 4.28
C GLN A 32 10.02 -2.07 3.62
N ALA A 33 10.08 -2.03 2.28
CA ALA A 33 10.27 -0.77 1.55
C ALA A 33 9.14 0.23 1.83
N MET A 34 7.88 -0.23 1.75
CA MET A 34 6.72 0.62 2.01
C MET A 34 6.66 1.07 3.48
N ALA A 35 7.00 0.19 4.43
CA ALA A 35 7.07 0.54 5.85
C ALA A 35 8.13 1.61 6.15
N ALA A 36 9.28 1.59 5.47
CA ALA A 36 10.32 2.61 5.61
C ALA A 36 9.82 4.02 5.23
N GLU A 37 8.91 4.10 4.25
CA GLU A 37 8.27 5.35 3.81
C GLU A 37 7.03 5.73 4.67
N GLY A 38 6.69 4.91 5.67
CA GLY A 38 5.56 5.17 6.58
C GLY A 38 4.21 4.68 6.07
N PHE A 39 4.21 3.63 5.26
CA PHE A 39 3.00 2.91 4.89
C PHE A 39 2.81 1.65 5.74
N GLU A 40 1.57 1.28 5.97
CA GLU A 40 1.17 0.03 6.62
C GLU A 40 0.42 -0.85 5.61
N VAL A 41 0.76 -2.15 5.55
CA VAL A 41 0.12 -3.08 4.62
C VAL A 41 -1.27 -3.47 5.13
N TYR A 42 -2.26 -3.55 4.23
CA TYR A 42 -3.57 -4.07 4.59
C TYR A 42 -3.56 -5.60 4.67
N PRO A 43 -4.09 -6.24 5.73
CA PRO A 43 -3.90 -7.68 5.95
C PRO A 43 -4.44 -8.60 4.85
N TYR A 44 -5.48 -8.18 4.14
CA TYR A 44 -6.19 -9.02 3.18
C TYR A 44 -5.71 -8.84 1.74
N GLU A 45 -4.89 -7.82 1.46
CA GLU A 45 -4.44 -7.46 0.12
C GLU A 45 -2.95 -7.10 0.14
N TRP A 46 -2.07 -7.98 -0.34
CA TRP A 46 -0.63 -7.74 -0.29
C TRP A 46 -0.16 -6.48 -1.02
N TRP A 47 -0.97 -5.96 -1.95
CA TRP A 47 -0.69 -4.76 -2.76
C TRP A 47 -1.23 -3.46 -2.14
N HIS A 48 -2.14 -3.53 -1.16
CA HIS A 48 -2.75 -2.35 -0.57
C HIS A 48 -1.92 -1.83 0.61
N PHE A 49 -1.64 -0.53 0.59
CA PHE A 49 -0.85 0.15 1.61
C PHE A 49 -1.51 1.47 2.03
N ASP A 50 -1.67 1.62 3.33
CA ASP A 50 -2.22 2.80 3.99
C ASP A 50 -1.08 3.72 4.44
N TYR A 51 -1.08 4.99 4.02
CA TYR A 51 -0.09 5.96 4.51
C TYR A 51 -0.39 6.37 5.96
N ARG A 52 0.62 6.55 6.82
CA ARG A 52 0.47 6.82 8.27
C ARG A 52 -0.62 7.82 8.66
N ASP A 53 -0.81 8.87 7.86
CA ASP A 53 -1.73 9.98 8.13
C ASP A 53 -2.96 10.00 7.21
N TRP A 54 -3.24 8.92 6.45
CA TRP A 54 -4.31 8.91 5.45
C TRP A 54 -5.67 9.36 6.01
N ARG A 55 -5.95 9.04 7.28
CA ARG A 55 -7.19 9.40 7.98
C ARG A 55 -7.38 10.91 8.18
N ARG A 56 -6.32 11.70 8.08
CA ARG A 56 -6.38 13.17 8.18
C ARG A 56 -6.88 13.82 6.87
N TYR A 57 -6.89 13.07 5.77
CA TYR A 57 -7.29 13.55 4.46
C TYR A 57 -8.68 13.05 4.12
N ALA A 58 -9.50 13.94 3.55
CA ALA A 58 -10.81 13.56 3.05
C ALA A 58 -10.67 12.61 1.84
N ILE A 59 -11.63 11.71 1.68
CA ILE A 59 -11.78 10.95 0.44
C ILE A 59 -12.11 11.96 -0.67
N ALA A 60 -11.17 12.16 -1.58
CA ALA A 60 -11.29 13.09 -2.68
C ALA A 60 -11.59 12.36 -3.99
N ASN A 61 -12.44 12.94 -4.82
CA ASN A 61 -12.66 12.53 -6.21
C ASN A 61 -12.31 13.70 -7.13
N ILE A 62 -11.04 14.10 -7.10
CA ILE A 62 -10.51 15.24 -7.88
C ILE A 62 -9.58 14.66 -8.95
N PRO A 63 -9.79 14.96 -10.25
CA PRO A 63 -8.88 14.51 -11.30
C PRO A 63 -7.51 15.19 -11.15
N PHE A 64 -6.43 14.49 -11.52
CA PHE A 64 -5.05 14.95 -11.31
C PHE A 64 -4.78 16.36 -11.87
N ASN A 65 -5.36 16.72 -13.02
CA ASN A 65 -5.20 18.05 -13.64
C ASN A 65 -5.92 19.19 -12.90
N ARG A 66 -6.68 18.89 -11.84
CA ARG A 66 -7.35 19.84 -10.96
C ARG A 66 -6.75 19.86 -9.55
N ILE A 67 -5.72 19.06 -9.28
CA ILE A 67 -4.99 19.13 -8.02
C ILE A 67 -4.17 20.43 -8.02
N ALA A 68 -4.39 21.27 -7.02
CA ALA A 68 -3.60 22.48 -6.85
C ALA A 68 -2.12 22.10 -6.64
N PRO A 69 -1.16 22.85 -7.19
CA PRO A 69 0.25 22.64 -6.88
C PRO A 69 0.46 22.73 -5.36
N ALA A 70 1.43 21.97 -4.85
CA ALA A 70 1.75 22.00 -3.43
C ALA A 70 2.00 23.46 -2.98
N GLY A 71 1.30 23.89 -1.93
CA GLY A 71 1.59 25.16 -1.29
C GLY A 71 3.02 25.17 -0.71
N PRO A 72 3.58 26.34 -0.39
CA PRO A 72 4.89 26.41 0.26
C PRO A 72 4.86 25.59 1.56
N PRO A 73 5.98 24.91 1.92
CA PRO A 73 6.05 24.16 3.17
C PRO A 73 5.73 25.09 4.35
N VAL A 74 4.75 24.69 5.17
CA VAL A 74 4.45 25.37 6.43
C VAL A 74 5.63 25.07 7.36
N GLN A 75 6.46 26.09 7.63
CA GLN A 75 7.51 25.98 8.65
C GLN A 75 6.85 25.89 10.04
N PRO A 76 7.44 25.11 10.97
CA PRO A 76 6.88 24.87 12.30
C PRO A 76 6.69 26.15 13.13
#